data_AF-A0A0A2MV92-F1
#
_entry.id   AF-A0A0A2MV92-F1
#
_cell.length_a   1.000
_cell.length_b   1.000
_cell.length_c   1.000
_cell.angle_alpha   90.00
_cell.angle_beta   90.00
_cell.angle_gamma   90.00
#
_symmetry.space_group_name_H-M   'P 1'
#
loop_
_entity.id
_entity.type
_entity.pdbx_description
1 polymer ?
#
loop_
_entity_poly.entity_id
_entity_poly.type
_entity_poly.pdbx_seq_one_letter_code
_entity_poly.pdbx_strand_id
1 'polypeptide(L)'
;MGTIIGSFYLKPTDNGNLTGEFTNNRLFTVATENATLVEKGTEPFIGKYSSTWDGVDGPATGNLTIAFIESTVPSNVKYKLVWTDWDGTVLFTGEALLAEGLLIGHYVSVK
;
A
#
# COMPACT_ATOMS: atom_id res chain seq x y z
N MET A 1 4.12 18.04 7.19
CA MET A 1 3.58 17.38 5.99
C MET A 1 4.64 16.46 5.45
N GLY A 2 4.31 15.18 5.25
CA GLY A 2 5.18 14.25 4.54
C GLY A 2 5.23 14.59 3.05
N THR A 3 6.26 14.15 2.36
CA THR A 3 6.45 14.43 0.93
C THR A 3 5.94 13.24 0.13
N ILE A 4 5.30 13.50 -1.02
CA ILE A 4 4.94 12.43 -1.95
C ILE A 4 6.24 11.88 -2.55
N ILE A 5 6.49 10.60 -2.34
CA ILE A 5 7.72 9.92 -2.77
C ILE A 5 7.51 8.90 -3.89
N GLY A 6 6.26 8.64 -4.27
CA GLY A 6 5.94 7.71 -5.34
C GLY A 6 4.44 7.50 -5.52
N SER A 7 4.08 6.66 -6.48
CA SER A 7 2.71 6.29 -6.80
C SER A 7 2.62 4.79 -7.02
N PHE A 8 1.46 4.22 -6.71
CA PHE A 8 1.24 2.78 -6.80
C PHE A 8 -0.20 2.46 -7.22
N TYR A 9 -0.37 1.23 -7.70
CA TYR A 9 -1.66 0.56 -7.64
C TYR A 9 -1.51 -0.82 -6.99
N LEU A 10 -2.54 -1.27 -6.28
CA LEU A 10 -2.65 -2.64 -5.76
C LEU A 10 -3.92 -3.29 -6.31
N LYS A 11 -3.80 -4.53 -6.76
CA LYS A 11 -4.87 -5.38 -7.27
C LYS A 11 -5.05 -6.58 -6.33
N PRO A 12 -6.29 -6.89 -5.91
CA PRO A 12 -6.55 -8.08 -5.12
C PRO A 12 -6.52 -9.32 -6.04
N THR A 13 -6.04 -10.42 -5.48
CA THR A 13 -6.08 -11.74 -6.10
C THR A 13 -7.21 -12.56 -5.51
N ASP A 14 -7.58 -13.68 -6.15
CA ASP A 14 -8.67 -14.54 -5.69
C ASP A 14 -8.44 -15.12 -4.27
N ASN A 15 -7.17 -15.22 -3.85
CA ASN A 15 -6.78 -15.70 -2.53
C ASN A 15 -6.72 -14.58 -1.47
N GLY A 16 -7.10 -13.35 -1.82
CA GLY A 16 -7.07 -12.19 -0.92
C GLY A 16 -5.70 -11.54 -0.77
N ASN A 17 -4.64 -12.07 -1.40
CA ASN A 17 -3.35 -11.39 -1.53
C ASN A 17 -3.47 -10.18 -2.45
N LEU A 18 -2.51 -9.27 -2.39
CA LEU A 18 -2.39 -8.13 -3.28
C LEU A 18 -1.16 -8.29 -4.18
N THR A 19 -1.28 -7.83 -5.41
CA THR A 19 -0.17 -7.63 -6.33
C THR A 19 -0.30 -6.25 -6.93
N GLY A 20 0.81 -5.57 -7.16
CA GLY A 20 0.78 -4.20 -7.60
C GLY A 20 2.06 -3.76 -8.24
N GLU A 21 1.98 -2.58 -8.83
CA GLU A 21 3.14 -1.92 -9.40
C GLU A 21 3.25 -0.53 -8.79
N PHE A 22 4.49 -0.06 -8.74
CA PHE A 22 4.78 1.25 -8.22
C PHE A 22 5.94 1.93 -8.91
N THR A 23 5.98 3.25 -8.73
CA THR A 23 7.09 4.11 -9.09
C THR A 23 7.44 4.97 -7.90
N ASN A 24 8.71 5.37 -7.79
CA ASN A 24 9.15 6.33 -6.80
C ASN A 24 10.18 7.28 -7.42
N ASN A 25 10.51 8.36 -6.70
CA ASN A 25 11.42 9.40 -7.20
C ASN A 25 12.89 8.91 -7.38
N ARG A 26 13.20 7.67 -6.99
CA ARG A 26 14.54 7.07 -7.07
C ARG A 26 14.64 5.97 -8.13
N LEU A 27 13.52 5.42 -8.59
CA LEU A 27 13.47 4.36 -9.60
C LEU A 27 13.21 4.96 -10.98
N PHE A 28 13.97 4.50 -11.97
CA PHE A 28 13.79 4.86 -13.39
C PHE A 28 12.81 3.93 -14.12
N THR A 29 12.33 2.89 -13.44
CA THR A 29 11.42 1.87 -13.96
C THR A 29 10.28 1.63 -12.99
N VAL A 30 9.19 1.06 -13.50
CA VAL A 30 8.12 0.51 -12.68
C VAL A 30 8.64 -0.74 -11.96
N ALA A 31 8.37 -0.85 -10.68
CA ALA A 31 8.72 -2.00 -9.84
C ALA A 31 7.45 -2.68 -9.31
N THR A 32 7.60 -3.90 -8.81
CA THR A 32 6.47 -4.74 -8.38
C THR A 32 6.43 -4.87 -6.87
N GLU A 33 5.22 -4.87 -6.32
CA GLU A 33 4.92 -5.18 -4.93
C GLU A 33 3.98 -6.38 -4.85
N ASN A 34 4.24 -7.30 -3.92
CA ASN A 34 3.35 -8.41 -3.61
C ASN A 34 3.07 -8.43 -2.10
N ALA A 35 1.79 -8.49 -1.72
CA ALA A 35 1.39 -8.50 -0.33
C ALA A 35 0.56 -9.76 -0.01
N THR A 36 1.10 -10.63 0.81
CA THR A 36 0.43 -11.86 1.26
C THR A 36 -0.49 -11.54 2.43
N LEU A 37 -1.76 -11.92 2.36
CA LEU A 37 -2.74 -11.65 3.41
C LEU A 37 -2.38 -12.42 4.69
N VAL A 38 -2.33 -11.69 5.81
CA VAL A 38 -2.09 -12.24 7.15
C VAL A 38 -3.35 -12.18 7.99
N GLU A 39 -4.06 -11.05 7.96
CA GLU A 39 -5.28 -10.84 8.71
C GLU A 39 -6.32 -10.14 7.83
N LYS A 40 -7.45 -10.80 7.58
CA LYS A 40 -8.53 -10.28 6.73
C LYS A 40 -9.44 -9.33 7.50
N GLY A 41 -9.66 -8.15 6.94
CA GLY A 41 -10.66 -7.19 7.43
C GLY A 41 -12.08 -7.46 6.91
N THR A 42 -12.98 -6.53 7.20
CA THR A 42 -14.41 -6.64 6.87
C THR A 42 -14.73 -6.31 5.41
N GLU A 43 -13.84 -5.60 4.72
CA GLU A 43 -14.05 -5.07 3.37
C GLU A 43 -12.88 -5.45 2.44
N PRO A 44 -13.06 -5.37 1.10
CA PRO A 44 -11.97 -5.56 0.15
C PRO A 44 -10.77 -4.67 0.50
N PHE A 45 -9.57 -5.23 0.39
CA PHE A 45 -8.28 -4.62 0.76
C PHE A 45 -8.05 -4.36 2.25
N ILE A 46 -9.07 -4.21 3.09
CA ILE A 46 -8.87 -3.97 4.52
C ILE A 46 -8.24 -5.19 5.17
N GLY A 47 -7.16 -4.98 5.92
CA GLY A 47 -6.44 -6.06 6.56
C GLY A 47 -4.97 -5.76 6.81
N LYS A 48 -4.26 -6.80 7.23
CA LYS A 48 -2.81 -6.82 7.39
C LYS A 48 -2.19 -7.81 6.41
N TYR A 49 -1.07 -7.41 5.82
CA TYR A 49 -0.37 -8.15 4.79
C TYR A 49 1.13 -8.18 5.09
N SER A 50 1.78 -9.27 4.72
CA SER A 50 3.23 -9.34 4.59
C SER A 50 3.60 -8.89 3.18
N SER A 51 4.18 -7.70 3.05
CA SER A 51 4.52 -7.07 1.78
C SER A 51 5.99 -7.27 1.42
N THR A 52 6.25 -7.56 0.16
CA THR A 52 7.57 -7.61 -0.45
C THR A 52 7.59 -6.72 -1.70
N TRP A 53 8.66 -5.95 -1.87
CA TRP A 53 8.81 -5.06 -3.02
C TRP A 53 10.26 -4.98 -3.48
N ASP A 54 10.43 -4.73 -4.78
CA ASP A 54 11.75 -4.52 -5.37
C ASP A 54 12.21 -3.08 -5.11
N GLY A 55 12.89 -2.88 -3.98
CA GLY A 55 13.42 -1.59 -3.55
C GLY A 55 14.63 -1.12 -4.37
N VAL A 56 14.99 0.16 -4.19
CA VAL A 56 16.15 0.79 -4.86
C VAL A 56 17.46 0.08 -4.51
N ASP A 57 17.58 -0.35 -3.27
CA ASP A 57 18.79 -0.95 -2.71
C ASP A 57 18.71 -2.50 -2.70
N GLY A 58 17.69 -3.07 -3.39
CA GLY A 58 17.40 -4.50 -3.45
C GLY A 58 16.01 -4.86 -2.91
N PRO A 59 15.66 -6.16 -2.91
CA PRO A 59 14.37 -6.64 -2.39
C PRO A 59 14.19 -6.26 -0.93
N ALA A 60 13.04 -5.70 -0.61
CA ALA A 60 12.67 -5.29 0.74
C ALA A 60 11.37 -5.98 1.17
N THR A 61 11.19 -6.08 2.49
CA THR A 61 10.03 -6.72 3.09
C THR A 61 9.54 -5.92 4.28
N GLY A 62 8.25 -5.99 4.56
CA GLY A 62 7.63 -5.30 5.69
C GLY A 62 6.17 -5.68 5.86
N ASN A 63 5.53 -5.10 6.86
CA ASN A 63 4.11 -5.27 7.11
C ASN A 63 3.32 -4.14 6.47
N LEU A 64 2.25 -4.46 5.75
CA LEU A 64 1.31 -3.49 5.18
C LEU A 64 -0.01 -3.59 5.95
N THR A 65 -0.46 -2.48 6.53
CA THR A 65 -1.81 -2.34 7.10
C THR A 65 -2.65 -1.41 6.24
N ILE A 66 -3.83 -1.86 5.85
CA ILE A 66 -4.79 -1.07 5.06
C ILE A 66 -6.07 -0.87 5.87
N ALA A 67 -6.48 0.39 6.00
CA ALA A 67 -7.69 0.81 6.71
C ALA A 67 -8.41 1.92 5.93
N PHE A 68 -9.68 2.21 6.26
CA PHE A 68 -10.34 3.40 5.74
C PHE A 68 -9.79 4.66 6.41
N ILE A 69 -9.73 5.76 5.66
CA ILE A 69 -9.69 7.11 6.22
C ILE A 69 -11.14 7.45 6.55
N GLU A 70 -11.47 7.66 7.82
CA GLU A 70 -12.81 8.03 8.26
C GLU A 70 -13.38 9.15 7.37
N SER A 71 -14.38 8.82 6.56
CA SER A 71 -15.13 9.80 5.77
C SER A 71 -16.59 9.39 5.70
N THR A 72 -17.43 10.29 6.19
CA THR A 72 -18.90 10.22 6.32
C THR A 72 -19.65 10.32 4.99
N VAL A 73 -19.01 10.07 3.85
CA VAL A 73 -19.62 10.23 2.52
C VAL A 73 -19.42 8.96 1.67
N PRO A 74 -20.50 8.29 1.20
CA PRO A 74 -20.42 7.00 0.52
C PRO A 74 -19.65 6.99 -0.82
N SER A 75 -19.39 8.15 -1.42
CA SER A 75 -18.88 8.25 -2.80
C SER A 75 -17.36 8.37 -2.92
N ASN A 76 -16.63 8.62 -1.82
CA ASN A 76 -15.19 8.89 -1.84
C ASN A 76 -14.46 8.07 -0.78
N VAL A 77 -14.59 6.74 -0.86
CA VAL A 77 -13.90 5.82 0.05
C VAL A 77 -12.39 5.96 -0.17
N LYS A 78 -11.72 6.55 0.81
CA LYS A 78 -10.27 6.68 0.84
C LYS A 78 -9.68 5.67 1.79
N TYR A 79 -8.52 5.14 1.43
CA TYR A 79 -7.79 4.17 2.18
C TYR A 79 -6.49 4.78 2.69
N LYS A 80 -6.16 4.45 3.93
CA LYS A 80 -4.87 4.68 4.53
C LYS A 80 -4.08 3.39 4.47
N LEU A 81 -2.86 3.50 3.96
CA LEU A 81 -1.89 2.42 3.90
C LEU A 81 -0.70 2.79 4.77
N VAL A 82 -0.22 1.83 5.55
CA VAL A 82 0.94 2.00 6.43
C VAL A 82 1.86 0.81 6.22
N TRP A 83 3.08 1.09 5.77
CA TRP A 83 4.15 0.10 5.69
C TRP A 83 5.05 0.25 6.90
N THR A 84 5.30 -0.86 7.59
CA THR A 84 6.24 -0.91 8.72
C THR A 84 7.29 -1.99 8.49
N ASP A 85 8.42 -1.89 9.18
CA ASP A 85 9.34 -3.01 9.33
C ASP A 85 8.76 -4.09 10.28
N TRP A 86 9.58 -5.10 10.58
CA TRP A 86 9.24 -6.19 11.51
C TRP A 86 9.17 -5.75 12.97
N ASP A 87 9.84 -4.66 13.32
CA ASP A 87 9.84 -4.07 14.67
C ASP A 87 8.66 -3.09 14.88
N GLY A 88 7.91 -2.80 13.81
CA GLY A 88 6.76 -1.90 13.82
C GLY A 88 7.10 -0.43 13.53
N THR A 89 8.35 -0.13 13.14
CA THR A 89 8.74 1.22 12.70
C THR A 89 8.08 1.52 11.37
N VAL A 90 7.38 2.66 11.28
CA VAL A 90 6.76 3.09 10.03
C VAL A 90 7.85 3.48 9.03
N LEU A 91 7.85 2.81 7.87
CA LEU A 91 8.77 3.09 6.76
C LEU A 91 8.23 4.18 5.85
N PHE A 92 6.95 4.07 5.51
CA PHE A 92 6.22 5.04 4.71
C PHE A 92 4.71 4.81 4.87
N THR A 93 3.94 5.80 4.47
CA THR A 93 2.47 5.75 4.48
C THR A 93 1.95 5.97 3.08
N GLY A 94 0.65 5.76 2.86
CA GLY A 94 0.02 6.08 1.60
C GLY A 94 -1.46 6.39 1.76
N GLU A 95 -1.96 7.16 0.82
CA GLU A 95 -3.38 7.41 0.65
C GLU A 95 -3.80 6.90 -0.73
N ALA A 96 -4.90 6.16 -0.77
CA ALA A 96 -5.39 5.58 -2.00
C ALA A 96 -6.91 5.67 -2.12
N LEU A 97 -7.38 5.53 -3.35
CA LEU A 97 -8.78 5.47 -3.72
C LEU A 97 -9.05 4.19 -4.50
N LEU A 98 -10.28 3.70 -4.39
CA LEU A 98 -10.72 2.55 -5.17
C LEU A 98 -11.20 3.03 -6.55
N ALA A 99 -10.57 2.52 -7.62
CA ALA A 99 -10.97 2.76 -8.99
C ALA A 99 -10.84 1.46 -9.79
N GLU A 100 -11.92 1.03 -10.47
CA GLU A 100 -11.93 -0.18 -11.31
C GLU A 100 -11.45 -1.46 -10.59
N GLY A 101 -11.71 -1.58 -9.28
CA GLY A 101 -11.26 -2.71 -8.47
C GLY A 101 -9.77 -2.70 -8.15
N LEU A 102 -9.09 -1.57 -8.38
CA LEU A 102 -7.70 -1.32 -8.03
C LEU A 102 -7.62 -0.26 -6.93
N LEU A 103 -6.68 -0.43 -6.02
CA LEU A 103 -6.36 0.56 -5.02
C LEU A 103 -5.23 1.45 -5.56
N ILE A 104 -5.56 2.66 -6.00
CA ILE A 104 -4.60 3.57 -6.66
C ILE A 104 -4.26 4.71 -5.71
N GLY A 105 -2.98 4.97 -5.49
CA GLY A 105 -2.56 5.92 -4.48
C GLY A 105 -1.14 6.42 -4.64
N HIS A 106 -0.70 7.16 -3.64
CA HIS A 106 0.64 7.70 -3.56
C HIS A 106 1.30 7.37 -2.22
N TYR A 107 2.61 7.16 -2.25
CA TYR A 107 3.41 7.00 -1.04
C TYR A 107 3.78 8.35 -0.46
N VAL A 108 3.78 8.46 0.85
CA VAL A 108 4.11 9.64 1.63
C VAL A 108 5.20 9.28 2.64
N SER A 109 6.31 10.02 2.61
CA SER A 109 7.42 9.84 3.55
C SER A 109 7.00 10.16 4.99
N VAL A 110 7.39 9.31 5.93
CA VAL A 110 7.39 9.64 7.37
C VAL A 110 8.57 10.59 7.61
N LYS A 111 8.37 11.66 8.40
CA LYS A 111 9.43 12.61 8.73
C LYS A 111 10.43 12.03 9.71
#